data_AF-A0A921FK01-F1
#
_entry.id   AF-A0A921FK01-F1
#
_cell.length_a   1.000
_cell.length_b   1.000
_cell.length_c   1.000
_cell.angle_alpha   90.00
_cell.angle_beta   90.00
_cell.angle_gamma   90.00
#
_symmetry.space_group_name_H-M   'P 1'
#
loop_
_entity.id
_entity.type
_entity.pdbx_description
1 polymer ?
#
loop_
_entity_poly.entity_id
_entity_poly.type
_entity_poly.pdbx_seq_one_letter_code
_entity_poly.pdbx_strand_id
1 'polypeptide(L)'
;SVPLQVSVNTDKYYVVGYPEKVKITLEGSNALVTSTVNTQSFRAYIDLTHKKIGKQTVKVEVTGLNSQLSYTINPATVNVDIERRKSRTMPVQIEYNKNAVANGYNIGTASVDPQQVEVTGARSEVNQIDQIVAKLPLPNGINHDYERQVILIAEDKKGRQLNAVINPSTVKASLPISLFKKKVKLNLKPKNEKNNKVYSVTAKNDEVTLYGQKETLAKIKQLDVDVDLKGISYSTVKNYPLVLPKGVVRVDPENVQISIKVKNANN
;
A
#
# COMPACT_ATOMS: atom_id res chain seq x y z
N SER A 1 0.86 -33.48 -17.46
CA SER A 1 1.91 -32.53 -17.88
C SER A 1 3.00 -32.51 -16.84
N VAL A 2 4.26 -32.33 -17.24
CA VAL A 2 5.41 -32.29 -16.34
C VAL A 2 6.15 -30.95 -16.45
N PRO A 3 6.83 -30.48 -15.39
CA PRO A 3 7.66 -29.29 -15.45
C PRO A 3 8.80 -29.44 -16.47
N LEU A 4 9.08 -28.39 -17.23
CA LEU A 4 10.23 -28.33 -18.13
C LEU A 4 11.42 -27.70 -17.41
N GLN A 5 12.47 -28.48 -17.19
CA GLN A 5 13.71 -28.01 -16.56
C GLN A 5 14.67 -27.43 -17.59
N VAL A 6 15.51 -26.47 -17.17
CA VAL A 6 16.51 -25.85 -18.05
C VAL A 6 17.90 -26.11 -17.50
N SER A 7 18.74 -26.77 -18.29
CA SER A 7 20.14 -26.99 -17.95
C SER A 7 20.99 -25.88 -18.55
N VAL A 8 21.33 -24.88 -17.75
CA VAL A 8 22.14 -23.71 -18.15
C VAL A 8 22.97 -23.24 -16.94
N ASN A 9 24.08 -22.54 -17.19
CA ASN A 9 24.78 -21.83 -16.12
C ASN A 9 23.94 -20.63 -15.64
N THR A 10 23.16 -20.82 -14.58
CA THR A 10 22.22 -19.83 -14.03
C THR A 10 22.87 -18.63 -13.35
N ASP A 11 24.18 -18.70 -13.09
CA ASP A 11 24.95 -17.56 -12.55
C ASP A 11 25.31 -16.58 -13.66
N LYS A 12 25.49 -17.07 -14.89
CA LYS A 12 25.90 -16.26 -16.05
C LYS A 12 24.75 -15.90 -16.98
N TYR A 13 23.76 -16.76 -17.10
CA TYR A 13 22.70 -16.65 -18.10
C TYR A 13 21.31 -16.68 -17.50
N TYR A 14 20.38 -16.05 -18.21
CA TYR A 14 18.96 -16.04 -17.91
C TYR A 14 18.21 -16.45 -19.18
N VAL A 15 17.25 -17.37 -19.06
CA VAL A 15 16.59 -17.98 -20.21
C VAL A 15 15.09 -17.66 -20.15
N VAL A 16 14.54 -17.20 -21.28
CA VAL A 16 13.12 -16.87 -21.41
C VAL A 16 12.51 -17.51 -22.66
N GLY A 17 11.17 -17.54 -22.74
CA GLY A 17 10.42 -17.97 -23.93
C GLY A 17 9.96 -19.44 -23.93
N TYR A 18 10.45 -20.27 -23.01
CA TYR A 18 10.01 -21.66 -22.89
C TYR A 18 8.74 -21.80 -22.00
N PRO A 19 7.89 -22.81 -22.26
CA PRO A 19 6.75 -23.10 -21.40
C PRO A 19 7.19 -23.73 -20.07
N GLU A 20 6.52 -23.40 -18.96
CA GLU A 20 6.81 -23.99 -17.66
C GLU A 20 6.55 -25.50 -17.61
N LYS A 21 5.62 -25.99 -18.44
CA LYS A 21 5.21 -27.40 -18.48
C LYS A 21 5.08 -27.90 -19.91
N VAL A 22 5.38 -29.17 -20.11
CA VAL A 22 5.18 -29.90 -21.38
C VAL A 22 4.26 -31.10 -21.16
N LYS A 23 3.56 -31.52 -22.22
CA LYS A 23 2.75 -32.74 -22.20
C LYS A 23 3.61 -33.91 -22.66
N ILE A 24 3.60 -34.99 -21.90
CA ILE A 24 4.24 -36.26 -22.26
C ILE A 24 3.18 -37.34 -22.25
N THR A 25 3.08 -38.08 -23.34
CA THR A 25 2.25 -39.28 -23.47
C THR A 25 3.17 -40.48 -23.36
N LEU A 26 2.83 -41.43 -22.50
CA LEU A 26 3.59 -42.66 -22.27
C LEU A 26 2.82 -43.85 -22.87
N GLU A 27 3.54 -44.76 -23.50
CA GLU A 27 3.00 -45.96 -24.14
C GLU A 27 3.82 -47.19 -23.69
N GLY A 28 3.12 -48.25 -23.30
CA GLY A 28 3.75 -49.48 -22.78
C GLY A 28 2.76 -50.31 -21.96
N SER A 29 3.27 -51.20 -21.11
CA SER A 29 2.40 -52.02 -20.26
C SER A 29 1.66 -51.15 -19.23
N ASN A 30 0.38 -51.45 -18.99
CA ASN A 30 -0.48 -50.64 -18.12
C ASN A 30 0.09 -50.48 -16.69
N ALA A 31 0.67 -51.55 -16.15
CA ALA A 31 1.30 -51.53 -14.82
C ALA A 31 2.50 -50.56 -14.77
N LEU A 32 3.36 -50.56 -15.80
CA LEU A 32 4.52 -49.67 -15.88
C LEU A 32 4.09 -48.22 -16.09
N VAL A 33 3.15 -47.96 -17.02
CA VAL A 33 2.62 -46.61 -17.27
C VAL A 33 2.03 -46.03 -15.99
N THR A 34 1.16 -46.78 -15.30
CA THR A 34 0.52 -46.34 -14.05
C THR A 34 1.55 -46.03 -12.97
N SER A 35 2.54 -46.91 -12.79
CA SER A 35 3.63 -46.69 -11.84
C SER A 35 4.44 -45.43 -12.16
N THR A 36 4.84 -45.24 -13.43
CA THR A 36 5.62 -44.07 -13.86
C THR A 36 4.85 -42.76 -13.75
N VAL A 37 3.55 -42.75 -14.05
CA VAL A 37 2.71 -41.55 -13.87
C VAL A 37 2.58 -41.17 -12.40
N ASN A 38 2.40 -42.15 -11.51
CA ASN A 38 2.23 -41.91 -10.08
C ASN A 38 3.54 -41.48 -9.39
N THR A 39 4.65 -42.11 -9.76
CA THR A 39 5.97 -41.85 -9.16
C THR A 39 6.70 -40.66 -9.77
N GLN A 40 6.38 -40.30 -11.03
CA GLN A 40 7.06 -39.27 -11.80
C GLN A 40 8.59 -39.41 -11.79
N SER A 41 9.09 -40.64 -11.91
CA SER A 41 10.52 -40.97 -11.85
C SER A 41 11.35 -40.52 -13.06
N PHE A 42 10.84 -39.55 -13.83
CA PHE A 42 11.45 -39.03 -15.05
C PHE A 42 11.35 -37.50 -15.07
N ARG A 43 12.20 -36.85 -15.86
CA ARG A 43 12.20 -35.39 -16.01
C ARG A 43 12.29 -34.99 -17.47
N ALA A 44 11.55 -33.95 -17.83
CA ALA A 44 11.68 -33.26 -19.11
C ALA A 44 12.61 -32.06 -18.94
N TYR A 45 13.57 -31.90 -19.85
CA TYR A 45 14.52 -30.79 -19.78
C TYR A 45 14.94 -30.29 -21.17
N ILE A 46 15.49 -29.09 -21.22
CA ILE A 46 16.23 -28.56 -22.35
C ILE A 46 17.69 -28.32 -21.95
N ASP A 47 18.63 -28.84 -22.74
CA ASP A 47 20.07 -28.63 -22.52
C ASP A 47 20.58 -27.42 -23.30
N LEU A 48 21.02 -26.42 -22.55
CA LEU A 48 21.55 -25.16 -23.05
C LEU A 48 23.03 -24.94 -22.68
N THR A 49 23.69 -25.93 -22.07
CA THR A 49 25.07 -25.83 -21.56
C THR A 49 26.09 -25.40 -22.61
N HIS A 50 25.93 -25.87 -23.86
CA HIS A 50 26.80 -25.57 -25.00
C HIS A 50 26.18 -24.60 -26.01
N LYS A 51 25.05 -23.99 -25.67
CA LYS A 51 24.33 -23.06 -26.56
C LYS A 51 24.85 -21.64 -26.39
N LYS A 52 24.85 -20.88 -27.50
CA LYS A 52 25.26 -19.47 -27.52
C LYS A 52 24.11 -18.55 -27.11
N ILE A 53 24.44 -17.34 -26.68
CA ILE A 53 23.49 -16.26 -26.40
C ILE A 53 22.59 -16.00 -27.63
N GLY A 54 21.31 -15.71 -27.38
CA GLY A 54 20.32 -15.33 -28.37
C GLY A 54 19.21 -16.36 -28.56
N LYS A 55 18.28 -15.99 -29.47
CA LYS A 55 17.09 -16.77 -29.81
C LYS A 55 17.45 -18.03 -30.57
N GLN A 56 16.91 -19.16 -30.13
CA GLN A 56 17.10 -20.45 -30.78
C GLN A 56 15.98 -21.43 -30.44
N THR A 57 15.78 -22.40 -31.32
CA THR A 57 14.85 -23.51 -31.10
C THR A 57 15.64 -24.71 -30.57
N VAL A 58 15.20 -25.28 -29.46
CA VAL A 58 15.83 -26.45 -28.84
C VAL A 58 14.85 -27.59 -28.67
N LYS A 59 15.35 -28.82 -28.76
CA LYS A 59 14.56 -30.03 -28.56
C LYS A 59 14.33 -30.25 -27.07
N VAL A 60 13.13 -30.67 -26.71
CA VAL A 60 12.81 -31.13 -25.36
C VAL A 60 13.26 -32.58 -25.23
N GLU A 61 14.06 -32.86 -24.20
CA GLU A 61 14.59 -34.18 -23.90
C GLU A 61 13.94 -34.75 -22.63
N VAL A 62 13.91 -36.08 -22.54
CA VAL A 62 13.40 -36.78 -21.36
C VAL A 62 14.44 -37.78 -20.89
N THR A 63 14.70 -37.78 -19.59
CA THR A 63 15.60 -38.73 -18.93
C THR A 63 14.93 -39.36 -17.71
N GLY A 64 15.38 -40.56 -17.33
CA GLY A 64 14.81 -41.34 -16.22
C GLY A 64 13.59 -42.19 -16.58
N LEU A 65 13.17 -42.23 -17.85
CA LEU A 65 12.14 -43.17 -18.29
C LEU A 65 12.70 -44.59 -18.41
N ASN A 66 11.90 -45.58 -18.00
CA ASN A 66 12.19 -46.99 -18.21
C ASN A 66 12.28 -47.29 -19.72
N SER A 67 13.29 -48.07 -20.14
CA SER A 67 13.54 -48.40 -21.56
C SER A 67 12.43 -49.20 -22.23
N GLN A 68 11.53 -49.82 -21.46
CA GLN A 68 10.35 -50.53 -21.96
C GLN A 68 9.15 -49.62 -22.26
N LEU A 69 9.25 -48.32 -21.94
CA LEU A 69 8.22 -47.32 -22.25
C LEU A 69 8.62 -46.51 -23.47
N SER A 70 7.66 -46.34 -24.39
CA SER A 70 7.74 -45.35 -25.46
C SER A 70 7.08 -44.04 -25.01
N TYR A 71 7.48 -42.92 -25.61
CA TYR A 71 6.90 -41.63 -25.26
C TYR A 71 6.81 -40.66 -26.44
N THR A 72 5.83 -39.76 -26.37
CA THR A 72 5.73 -38.59 -27.24
C THR A 72 5.64 -37.31 -26.41
N ILE A 73 6.25 -36.22 -26.87
CA ILE A 73 6.30 -34.93 -26.18
C ILE A 73 5.59 -33.87 -27.03
N ASN A 74 4.76 -33.06 -26.39
CA ASN A 74 4.17 -31.88 -27.00
C ASN A 74 4.35 -30.64 -26.09
N PRO A 75 5.05 -29.58 -26.55
CA PRO A 75 5.77 -29.49 -27.83
C PRO A 75 7.11 -30.26 -27.82
N ALA A 76 7.50 -30.83 -28.97
CA ALA A 76 8.78 -31.53 -29.12
C ALA A 76 10.00 -30.58 -29.14
N THR A 77 9.76 -29.32 -29.53
CA THR A 77 10.76 -28.25 -29.56
C THR A 77 10.20 -26.98 -28.97
N VAL A 78 11.05 -26.19 -28.33
CA VAL A 78 10.67 -24.91 -27.72
C VAL A 78 11.61 -23.80 -28.19
N ASN A 79 11.06 -22.60 -28.34
CA ASN A 79 11.85 -21.41 -28.64
C ASN A 79 12.34 -20.81 -27.33
N VAL A 80 13.65 -20.57 -27.23
CA VAL A 80 14.28 -19.95 -26.07
C VAL A 80 15.12 -18.77 -26.49
N ASP A 81 15.21 -17.77 -25.61
CA ASP A 81 16.17 -16.69 -25.70
C ASP A 81 17.13 -16.78 -24.52
N ILE A 82 18.41 -17.00 -24.81
CA ILE A 82 19.47 -17.07 -23.80
C ILE A 82 20.12 -15.71 -23.71
N GLU A 83 19.93 -15.01 -22.60
CA GLU A 83 20.52 -13.72 -22.35
C GLU A 83 21.55 -13.76 -21.22
N ARG A 84 22.41 -12.74 -21.15
CA ARG A 84 23.27 -12.56 -19.97
C ARG A 84 22.38 -12.23 -18.78
N ARG A 85 22.63 -12.89 -17.65
CA ARG A 85 22.06 -12.53 -16.37
C ARG A 85 22.59 -11.17 -15.94
N LYS A 86 21.71 -10.33 -15.41
CA LYS A 86 22.08 -9.06 -14.79
C LYS A 86 21.32 -8.91 -13.47
N SER A 87 22.03 -8.43 -12.46
CA SER A 87 21.46 -7.98 -11.19
C SER A 87 21.63 -6.46 -11.04
N ARG A 88 20.67 -5.82 -10.38
CA ARG A 88 20.72 -4.39 -10.05
C ARG A 88 19.96 -4.15 -8.75
N THR A 89 20.58 -3.41 -7.83
CA THR A 89 19.90 -2.92 -6.62
C THR A 89 19.09 -1.67 -6.97
N MET A 90 17.82 -1.63 -6.55
CA MET A 90 16.91 -0.53 -6.84
C MET A 90 16.12 -0.12 -5.61
N PRO A 91 15.81 1.18 -5.44
CA PRO A 91 14.93 1.64 -4.38
C PRO A 91 13.48 1.22 -4.64
N VAL A 92 12.76 0.93 -3.57
CA VAL A 92 11.33 0.62 -3.62
C VAL A 92 10.51 1.90 -3.48
N GLN A 93 9.58 2.11 -4.40
CA GLN A 93 8.59 3.18 -4.37
C GLN A 93 7.28 2.65 -3.81
N ILE A 94 6.64 3.41 -2.91
CA ILE A 94 5.34 3.03 -2.37
C ILE A 94 4.23 3.82 -3.06
N GLU A 95 3.22 3.09 -3.51
CA GLU A 95 2.02 3.66 -4.14
C GLU A 95 0.78 3.32 -3.33
N TYR A 96 -0.06 4.32 -3.07
CA TYR A 96 -1.32 4.15 -2.35
C TYR A 96 -2.33 5.24 -2.72
N ASN A 97 -3.62 4.94 -2.54
CA ASN A 97 -4.69 5.89 -2.78
C ASN A 97 -4.84 6.85 -1.58
N LYS A 98 -4.36 8.07 -1.72
CA LYS A 98 -4.47 9.12 -0.68
C LYS A 98 -5.90 9.45 -0.27
N ASN A 99 -6.87 9.25 -1.17
CA ASN A 99 -8.29 9.55 -0.91
C ASN A 99 -8.96 8.50 -0.01
N ALA A 100 -8.30 7.39 0.31
CA ALA A 100 -8.81 6.38 1.23
C ALA A 100 -8.73 6.83 2.69
N VAL A 101 -7.94 7.85 3.02
CA VAL A 101 -7.76 8.34 4.40
C VAL A 101 -8.97 9.18 4.83
N ALA A 102 -9.40 9.00 6.08
CA ALA A 102 -10.59 9.70 6.59
C ALA A 102 -10.40 11.22 6.60
N ASN A 103 -11.48 11.95 6.32
CA ASN A 103 -11.46 13.41 6.30
C ASN A 103 -10.97 13.99 7.63
N GLY A 104 -10.10 15.00 7.55
CA GLY A 104 -9.53 15.66 8.73
C GLY A 104 -8.31 14.96 9.34
N TYR A 105 -7.94 13.77 8.86
CA TYR A 105 -6.68 13.11 9.22
C TYR A 105 -5.54 13.53 8.30
N ASN A 106 -4.32 13.33 8.77
CA ASN A 106 -3.10 13.70 8.09
C ASN A 106 -2.29 12.45 7.79
N ILE A 107 -1.72 12.42 6.60
CA ILE A 107 -0.86 11.33 6.12
C ILE A 107 0.59 11.71 6.46
N GLY A 108 1.26 10.87 7.23
CA GLY A 108 2.69 10.99 7.50
C GLY A 108 3.54 10.54 6.32
N THR A 109 4.86 10.49 6.53
CA THR A 109 5.78 9.98 5.51
C THR A 109 5.63 8.47 5.42
N ALA A 110 5.15 8.00 4.27
CA ALA A 110 5.09 6.58 3.96
C ALA A 110 6.50 5.99 3.85
N SER A 111 6.69 4.77 4.34
CA SER A 111 7.97 4.08 4.32
C SER A 111 7.84 2.61 3.97
N VAL A 112 8.96 2.02 3.55
CA VAL A 112 9.08 0.59 3.25
C VAL A 112 10.38 0.05 3.85
N ASP A 113 10.33 -1.20 4.29
CA ASP A 113 11.46 -1.94 4.83
C ASP A 113 11.53 -3.35 4.21
N PRO A 114 12.63 -3.68 3.50
CA PRO A 114 13.77 -2.83 3.16
C PRO A 114 13.45 -1.71 2.15
N GLN A 115 14.27 -0.65 2.16
CA GLN A 115 14.16 0.49 1.22
C GLN A 115 14.69 0.19 -0.18
N GLN A 116 15.56 -0.82 -0.30
CA GLN A 116 16.15 -1.25 -1.56
C GLN A 116 16.09 -2.77 -1.67
N VAL A 117 15.98 -3.25 -2.91
CA VAL A 117 15.95 -4.67 -3.23
C VAL A 117 16.86 -4.99 -4.40
N GLU A 118 17.33 -6.22 -4.46
CA GLU A 118 18.06 -6.72 -5.62
C GLU A 118 17.07 -7.27 -6.65
N VAL A 119 17.24 -6.87 -7.90
CA VAL A 119 16.41 -7.31 -9.02
C VAL A 119 17.29 -8.00 -10.04
N THR A 120 16.91 -9.22 -10.40
CA THR A 120 17.69 -10.08 -11.28
C THR A 120 16.85 -10.63 -12.42
N GLY A 121 17.39 -10.63 -13.63
CA GLY A 121 16.69 -11.13 -14.80
C GLY A 121 17.56 -11.13 -16.05
N ALA A 122 16.90 -11.28 -17.20
CA ALA A 122 17.51 -11.04 -18.50
C ALA A 122 18.04 -9.60 -18.58
N ARG A 123 19.22 -9.41 -19.17
CA ARG A 123 19.85 -8.08 -19.27
C ARG A 123 18.93 -7.07 -19.97
N SER A 124 18.21 -7.47 -21.01
CA SER A 124 17.24 -6.64 -21.72
C SER A 124 16.12 -6.13 -20.79
N GLU A 125 15.52 -7.03 -20.01
CA GLU A 125 14.45 -6.74 -19.05
C GLU A 125 14.95 -5.85 -17.92
N VAL A 126 16.05 -6.21 -17.25
CA VAL A 126 16.62 -5.44 -16.13
C VAL A 126 17.01 -4.02 -16.53
N ASN A 127 17.42 -3.81 -17.79
CA ASN A 127 17.72 -2.48 -18.31
C ASN A 127 16.47 -1.63 -18.58
N GLN A 128 15.32 -2.27 -18.80
CA GLN A 128 14.04 -1.59 -19.03
C GLN A 128 13.32 -1.21 -17.74
N ILE A 129 13.70 -1.81 -16.60
CA ILE A 129 13.12 -1.49 -15.29
C ILE A 129 13.39 -0.02 -14.96
N ASP A 130 12.30 0.71 -14.83
CA ASP A 130 12.27 2.11 -14.42
C ASP A 130 12.13 2.20 -12.90
N GLN A 131 11.18 1.46 -12.33
CA GLN A 131 10.87 1.49 -10.90
C GLN A 131 10.48 0.12 -10.33
N ILE A 132 10.71 -0.04 -9.03
CA ILE A 132 10.18 -1.15 -8.22
C ILE A 132 9.09 -0.59 -7.33
N VAL A 133 7.88 -1.12 -7.44
CA VAL A 133 6.69 -0.58 -6.80
C VAL A 133 6.14 -1.54 -5.75
N ALA A 134 5.83 -1.01 -4.57
CA ALA A 134 5.02 -1.63 -3.54
C ALA A 134 3.65 -0.94 -3.52
N LYS A 135 2.62 -1.62 -4.06
CA LYS A 135 1.25 -1.10 -4.07
C LYS A 135 0.56 -1.44 -2.74
N LEU A 136 0.38 -0.44 -1.88
CA LEU A 136 -0.23 -0.60 -0.55
C LEU A 136 -1.76 -0.36 -0.63
N PRO A 137 -2.58 -1.43 -0.56
CA PRO A 137 -4.03 -1.28 -0.57
C PRO A 137 -4.53 -0.71 0.76
N LEU A 138 -5.18 0.45 0.71
CA LEU A 138 -5.76 1.11 1.88
C LEU A 138 -7.27 0.89 1.96
N PRO A 139 -7.80 0.52 3.14
CA PRO A 139 -9.23 0.58 3.41
C PRO A 139 -9.76 2.02 3.34
N ASN A 140 -10.98 2.19 2.84
CA ASN A 140 -11.63 3.50 2.81
C ASN A 140 -11.98 3.98 4.24
N GLY A 141 -11.75 5.25 4.52
CA GLY A 141 -12.00 5.87 5.82
C GLY A 141 -10.95 5.55 6.89
N ILE A 142 -9.75 5.10 6.50
CA ILE A 142 -8.71 4.76 7.48
C ILE A 142 -8.24 5.98 8.27
N ASN A 143 -8.09 5.81 9.58
CA ASN A 143 -7.90 6.90 10.56
C ASN A 143 -6.84 6.58 11.62
N HIS A 144 -6.02 5.57 11.39
CA HIS A 144 -4.96 5.07 12.25
C HIS A 144 -3.80 4.59 11.39
N ASP A 145 -2.61 4.46 11.99
CA ASP A 145 -1.43 3.94 11.31
C ASP A 145 -1.71 2.60 10.63
N TYR A 146 -1.20 2.43 9.42
CA TYR A 146 -1.45 1.24 8.61
C TYR A 146 -0.15 0.58 8.18
N GLU A 147 -0.03 -0.72 8.43
CA GLU A 147 1.15 -1.50 8.06
C GLU A 147 0.76 -2.82 7.39
N ARG A 148 1.45 -3.17 6.29
CA ARG A 148 1.25 -4.44 5.58
C ARG A 148 2.52 -4.95 4.91
N GLN A 149 2.63 -6.27 4.79
CA GLN A 149 3.55 -6.87 3.82
C GLN A 149 2.96 -6.75 2.42
N VAL A 150 3.76 -6.27 1.48
CA VAL A 150 3.36 -5.98 0.11
C VAL A 150 4.34 -6.65 -0.85
N ILE A 151 3.80 -7.31 -1.89
CA ILE A 151 4.58 -7.91 -2.97
C ILE A 151 5.11 -6.80 -3.88
N LEU A 152 6.37 -6.93 -4.28
CA LEU A 152 7.02 -5.99 -5.18
C LEU A 152 6.77 -6.32 -6.65
N ILE A 153 6.67 -5.27 -7.46
CA ILE A 153 6.50 -5.38 -8.91
C ILE A 153 7.57 -4.52 -9.59
N ALA A 154 8.23 -5.06 -10.61
CA ALA A 154 9.12 -4.30 -11.47
C ALA A 154 8.35 -3.75 -12.67
N GLU A 155 8.39 -2.44 -12.88
CA GLU A 155 7.68 -1.78 -13.97
C GLU A 155 8.64 -1.02 -14.89
N ASP A 156 8.29 -0.97 -16.18
CA ASP A 156 8.94 -0.10 -17.15
C ASP A 156 8.34 1.31 -17.15
N LYS A 157 8.90 2.21 -17.99
CA LYS A 157 8.42 3.60 -18.15
C LYS A 157 6.96 3.75 -18.56
N LYS A 158 6.33 2.68 -19.08
CA LYS A 158 4.92 2.65 -19.49
C LYS A 158 4.03 2.02 -18.42
N GLY A 159 4.58 1.67 -17.26
CA GLY A 159 3.86 0.98 -16.18
C GLY A 159 3.61 -0.51 -16.48
N ARG A 160 4.29 -1.09 -17.46
CA ARG A 160 4.14 -2.53 -17.78
C ARG A 160 5.01 -3.33 -16.83
N GLN A 161 4.43 -4.39 -16.28
CA GLN A 161 5.16 -5.33 -15.44
C GLN A 161 6.18 -6.11 -16.26
N LEU A 162 7.42 -6.13 -15.77
CA LEU A 162 8.53 -6.87 -16.36
C LEU A 162 8.79 -8.17 -15.59
N ASN A 163 9.28 -9.19 -16.30
CA ASN A 163 9.60 -10.47 -15.70
C ASN A 163 11.01 -10.43 -15.11
N ALA A 164 11.08 -10.21 -13.79
CA ALA A 164 12.33 -10.24 -13.04
C ALA A 164 12.12 -10.87 -11.66
N VAL A 165 13.18 -11.47 -11.12
CA VAL A 165 13.20 -11.98 -9.75
C VAL A 165 13.64 -10.86 -8.83
N ILE A 166 12.80 -10.54 -7.85
CA ILE A 166 13.07 -9.48 -6.85
C ILE A 166 13.37 -10.15 -5.51
N ASN A 167 14.44 -9.73 -4.85
CA ASN A 167 14.88 -10.25 -3.55
C ASN A 167 15.15 -9.11 -2.55
N PRO A 168 14.43 -9.06 -1.41
CA PRO A 168 13.25 -9.86 -1.08
C PRO A 168 12.07 -9.57 -2.03
N SER A 169 11.17 -10.54 -2.21
CA SER A 169 9.99 -10.39 -3.08
C SER A 169 8.86 -9.58 -2.44
N THR A 170 8.95 -9.34 -1.12
CA THR A 170 7.99 -8.55 -0.34
C THR A 170 8.73 -7.58 0.57
N VAL A 171 8.06 -6.49 0.92
CA VAL A 171 8.53 -5.50 1.90
C VAL A 171 7.43 -5.19 2.90
N LYS A 172 7.81 -4.76 4.10
CA LYS A 172 6.87 -4.16 5.05
C LYS A 172 6.66 -2.69 4.64
N ALA A 173 5.45 -2.34 4.27
CA ALA A 173 5.04 -0.97 4.00
C ALA A 173 4.31 -0.40 5.22
N SER A 174 4.66 0.83 5.61
CA SER A 174 4.08 1.53 6.75
C SER A 174 3.60 2.93 6.33
N LEU A 175 2.39 3.28 6.77
CA LEU A 175 1.74 4.55 6.50
C LEU A 175 1.21 5.15 7.81
N PRO A 176 1.94 6.11 8.41
CA PRO A 176 1.47 6.78 9.62
C PRO A 176 0.27 7.69 9.31
N ILE A 177 -0.77 7.64 10.12
CA ILE A 177 -1.98 8.46 9.99
C ILE A 177 -2.33 9.06 11.36
N SER A 178 -2.42 10.38 11.41
CA SER A 178 -2.59 11.10 12.68
C SER A 178 -3.44 12.36 12.57
N LEU A 179 -3.86 12.87 13.74
CA LEU A 179 -4.48 14.18 13.88
C LEU A 179 -3.43 15.18 14.39
N PHE A 180 -3.32 16.33 13.73
CA PHE A 180 -2.64 17.46 14.33
C PHE A 180 -3.52 18.07 15.41
N LYS A 181 -2.89 18.68 16.42
CA LYS A 181 -3.58 19.40 17.49
C LYS A 181 -3.16 20.86 17.53
N LYS A 182 -4.11 21.75 17.79
CA LYS A 182 -3.85 23.19 17.98
C LYS A 182 -4.71 23.72 19.11
N LYS A 183 -4.08 24.42 20.06
CA LYS A 183 -4.80 25.20 21.07
C LYS A 183 -5.23 26.53 20.47
N VAL A 184 -6.49 26.90 20.67
CA VAL A 184 -7.05 28.17 20.22
C VAL A 184 -7.90 28.78 21.33
N LYS A 185 -7.95 30.12 21.36
CA LYS A 185 -8.82 30.85 22.28
C LYS A 185 -10.26 30.81 21.82
N LEU A 186 -11.18 30.85 22.78
CA LEU A 186 -12.61 31.02 22.55
C LEU A 186 -12.92 32.50 22.35
N ASN A 187 -13.74 32.78 21.34
CA ASN A 187 -14.32 34.08 21.13
C ASN A 187 -15.82 34.00 21.41
N LEU A 188 -16.22 34.43 22.60
CA LEU A 188 -17.62 34.39 23.04
C LEU A 188 -18.39 35.51 22.33
N LYS A 189 -19.45 35.15 21.60
CA LYS A 189 -20.32 36.06 20.86
C LYS A 189 -21.72 36.07 21.49
N PRO A 190 -22.01 37.00 22.40
CA PRO A 190 -23.37 37.19 22.93
C PRO A 190 -24.39 37.42 21.81
N LYS A 191 -25.57 36.80 21.94
CA LYS A 191 -26.73 37.00 21.07
C LYS A 191 -27.99 37.22 21.88
N ASN A 192 -28.96 37.94 21.31
CA ASN A 192 -30.29 38.19 21.91
C ASN A 192 -30.22 38.92 23.26
N GLU A 193 -29.37 39.95 23.36
CA GLU A 193 -29.29 40.83 24.53
C GLU A 193 -30.57 41.64 24.73
N LYS A 194 -30.92 41.89 26.00
CA LYS A 194 -32.03 42.79 26.37
C LYS A 194 -31.51 44.21 26.57
N ASN A 195 -32.17 45.18 25.95
CA ASN A 195 -31.79 46.61 26.01
C ASN A 195 -31.70 47.20 27.43
N ASN A 196 -32.40 46.62 28.42
CA ASN A 196 -32.41 47.12 29.79
C ASN A 196 -31.41 46.41 30.73
N LYS A 197 -30.52 45.56 30.20
CA LYS A 197 -29.57 44.76 30.96
C LYS A 197 -28.17 44.80 30.37
N VAL A 198 -27.18 44.73 31.24
CA VAL A 198 -25.77 44.59 30.89
C VAL A 198 -25.34 43.16 31.20
N TYR A 199 -24.77 42.48 30.20
CA TYR A 199 -24.31 41.11 30.31
C TYR A 199 -22.78 41.06 30.29
N SER A 200 -22.19 40.24 31.16
CA SER A 200 -20.77 39.88 31.12
C SER A 200 -20.67 38.37 30.99
N VAL A 201 -20.11 37.92 29.87
CA VAL A 201 -19.90 36.49 29.57
C VAL A 201 -18.45 36.12 29.80
N THR A 202 -18.19 35.03 30.50
CA THR A 202 -16.83 34.56 30.78
C THR A 202 -16.80 33.04 30.76
N ALA A 203 -15.87 32.45 30.01
CA ALA A 203 -15.68 31.01 29.98
C ALA A 203 -14.85 30.56 31.18
N LYS A 204 -15.15 29.37 31.73
CA LYS A 204 -14.33 28.74 32.77
C LYS A 204 -12.92 28.41 32.26
N ASN A 205 -12.83 27.95 31.02
CA ASN A 205 -11.60 27.76 30.27
C ASN A 205 -11.72 28.59 28.99
N ASP A 206 -10.78 29.49 28.75
CA ASP A 206 -10.76 30.38 27.57
C ASP A 206 -10.05 29.76 26.36
N GLU A 207 -9.44 28.58 26.53
CA GLU A 207 -8.76 27.84 25.48
C GLU A 207 -9.33 26.43 25.30
N VAL A 208 -9.29 25.97 24.05
CA VAL A 208 -9.69 24.60 23.67
C VAL A 208 -8.68 24.03 22.68
N THR A 209 -8.54 22.70 22.68
CA THR A 209 -7.65 21.98 21.76
C THR A 209 -8.46 21.40 20.61
N LEU A 210 -8.18 21.86 19.38
CA LEU A 210 -8.76 21.33 18.16
C LEU A 210 -7.88 20.24 17.56
N TYR A 211 -8.50 19.17 17.06
CA TYR A 211 -7.84 18.06 16.38
C TYR A 211 -8.36 17.94 14.95
N GLY A 212 -7.47 17.89 13.97
CA GLY A 212 -7.86 17.87 12.56
C GLY A 212 -6.69 18.00 11.60
N GLN A 213 -7.01 18.43 10.38
CA GLN A 213 -6.03 18.58 9.32
C GLN A 213 -5.11 19.78 9.58
N LYS A 214 -3.80 19.62 9.37
CA LYS A 214 -2.79 20.64 9.64
C LYS A 214 -3.10 21.97 8.95
N GLU A 215 -3.43 21.93 7.66
CA GLU A 215 -3.71 23.13 6.86
C GLU A 215 -4.98 23.85 7.34
N THR A 216 -5.97 23.10 7.81
CA THR A 216 -7.22 23.63 8.37
C THR A 216 -6.95 24.29 9.72
N LEU A 217 -6.29 23.59 10.63
CA LEU A 217 -5.96 24.11 11.96
C LEU A 217 -5.08 25.36 11.88
N ALA A 218 -4.16 25.45 10.92
CA ALA A 218 -3.32 26.63 10.73
C ALA A 218 -4.15 27.91 10.52
N LYS A 219 -5.28 27.82 9.81
CA LYS A 219 -6.17 28.95 9.48
C LYS A 219 -7.07 29.38 10.65
N ILE A 220 -7.31 28.51 11.62
CA ILE A 220 -8.18 28.81 12.76
C ILE A 220 -7.40 29.60 13.81
N LYS A 221 -7.72 30.88 14.00
CA LYS A 221 -7.10 31.73 15.03
C LYS A 221 -7.78 31.59 16.39
N GLN A 222 -9.11 31.52 16.37
CA GLN A 222 -9.99 31.42 17.52
C GLN A 222 -11.20 30.58 17.15
N LEU A 223 -11.90 30.06 18.16
CA LEU A 223 -13.16 29.35 17.99
C LEU A 223 -14.30 30.24 18.48
N ASP A 224 -15.19 30.63 17.58
CA ASP A 224 -16.36 31.41 17.92
C ASP A 224 -17.40 30.54 18.64
N VAL A 225 -17.95 31.05 19.75
CA VAL A 225 -19.03 30.41 20.51
C VAL A 225 -20.17 31.40 20.66
N ASP A 226 -21.29 31.11 20.02
CA ASP A 226 -22.50 31.91 20.16
C ASP A 226 -23.12 31.64 21.54
N VAL A 227 -23.26 32.70 22.34
CA VAL A 227 -23.85 32.64 23.68
C VAL A 227 -25.25 33.24 23.63
N ASP A 228 -26.28 32.40 23.57
CA ASP A 228 -27.67 32.85 23.53
C ASP A 228 -28.14 33.33 24.92
N LEU A 229 -28.44 34.62 25.01
CA LEU A 229 -28.90 35.29 26.23
C LEU A 229 -30.43 35.39 26.30
N LYS A 230 -31.16 34.82 25.33
CA LYS A 230 -32.62 34.82 25.32
C LYS A 230 -33.17 34.21 26.62
N GLY A 231 -34.05 34.96 27.28
CA GLY A 231 -34.69 34.53 28.52
C GLY A 231 -33.81 34.61 29.78
N ILE A 232 -32.54 35.01 29.68
CA ILE A 232 -31.66 35.14 30.85
C ILE A 232 -31.96 36.43 31.61
N SER A 233 -32.55 36.28 32.81
CA SER A 233 -32.91 37.40 33.69
C SER A 233 -32.00 37.56 34.91
N TYR A 234 -31.32 36.50 35.35
CA TYR A 234 -30.41 36.48 36.50
C TYR A 234 -29.07 35.83 36.13
N SER A 235 -28.04 36.10 36.93
CA SER A 235 -26.70 35.52 36.72
C SER A 235 -26.74 34.00 36.81
N THR A 236 -26.16 33.32 35.84
CA THR A 236 -26.23 31.86 35.73
C THR A 236 -24.98 31.30 35.07
N VAL A 237 -24.81 29.98 35.15
CA VAL A 237 -23.73 29.25 34.49
C VAL A 237 -24.35 28.17 33.61
N LYS A 238 -23.95 28.11 32.34
CA LYS A 238 -24.47 27.14 31.37
C LYS A 238 -23.33 26.46 30.63
N ASN A 239 -23.55 25.22 30.21
CA ASN A 239 -22.64 24.50 29.30
C ASN A 239 -23.06 24.75 27.85
N TYR A 240 -22.09 25.09 27.01
CA TYR A 240 -22.27 25.29 25.59
C TYR A 240 -21.48 24.22 24.83
N PRO A 241 -22.13 23.41 23.98
CA PRO A 241 -21.42 22.51 23.07
C PRO A 241 -20.68 23.32 22.01
N LEU A 242 -19.45 22.92 21.71
CA LEU A 242 -18.63 23.60 20.72
C LEU A 242 -18.96 23.11 19.32
N VAL A 243 -19.26 24.04 18.41
CA VAL A 243 -19.49 23.73 17.00
C VAL A 243 -18.16 23.61 16.29
N LEU A 244 -17.89 22.44 15.70
CA LEU A 244 -16.63 22.17 15.00
C LEU A 244 -16.60 22.87 13.63
N PRO A 245 -15.54 23.64 13.32
CA PRO A 245 -15.29 24.12 11.96
C PRO A 245 -15.07 22.96 10.99
N LYS A 246 -15.39 23.17 9.70
CA LYS A 246 -15.10 22.17 8.65
C LYS A 246 -13.62 21.77 8.65
N GLY A 247 -13.35 20.46 8.63
CA GLY A 247 -11.99 19.90 8.64
C GLY A 247 -11.37 19.74 10.04
N VAL A 248 -12.10 20.09 11.11
CA VAL A 248 -11.82 19.69 12.48
C VAL A 248 -12.62 18.43 12.80
N VAL A 249 -11.96 17.42 13.35
CA VAL A 249 -12.55 16.11 13.66
C VAL A 249 -13.04 16.07 15.11
N ARG A 250 -12.30 16.69 16.03
CA ARG A 250 -12.61 16.69 17.47
C ARG A 250 -12.14 17.99 18.15
N VAL A 251 -12.81 18.37 19.22
CA VAL A 251 -12.37 19.42 20.15
C VAL A 251 -12.33 18.89 21.58
N ASP A 252 -11.40 19.38 22.37
CA ASP A 252 -11.26 19.05 23.79
C ASP A 252 -11.10 20.34 24.62
N PRO A 253 -12.00 20.62 25.59
CA PRO A 253 -13.22 19.87 25.90
C PRO A 253 -14.32 20.04 24.83
N GLU A 254 -15.25 19.09 24.73
CA GLU A 254 -16.42 19.16 23.80
C GLU A 254 -17.43 20.24 24.19
N ASN A 255 -17.47 20.58 25.49
CA ASN A 255 -18.39 21.56 26.06
C ASN A 255 -17.62 22.54 26.93
N VAL A 256 -18.03 23.81 26.91
CA VAL A 256 -17.43 24.86 27.74
C VAL A 256 -18.47 25.43 28.67
N GLN A 257 -18.11 25.53 29.94
CA GLN A 257 -18.92 26.17 30.97
C GLN A 257 -18.75 27.69 30.88
N ILE A 258 -19.83 28.42 30.61
CA ILE A 258 -19.85 29.88 30.48
C ILE A 258 -20.66 30.47 31.62
N SER A 259 -20.02 31.36 32.38
CA SER A 259 -20.63 32.19 33.41
C SER A 259 -21.18 33.47 32.78
N ILE A 260 -22.46 33.74 33.03
CA ILE A 260 -23.19 34.89 32.51
C ILE A 260 -23.60 35.72 33.71
N LYS A 261 -22.97 36.88 33.89
CA LYS A 261 -23.34 37.84 34.93
C LYS A 261 -24.28 38.88 34.33
N VAL A 262 -25.34 39.20 35.07
CA VAL A 262 -26.39 40.14 34.64
C VAL A 262 -26.45 41.32 35.61
N LYS A 263 -26.45 42.54 35.08
CA LYS A 263 -26.72 43.79 35.81
C LYS A 263 -27.83 44.57 35.12
N ASN A 264 -28.57 45.40 35.85
CA ASN A 264 -29.52 46.32 35.24
C ASN A 264 -28.77 47.51 34.65
N ALA A 265 -29.22 48.02 33.50
CA ALA A 265 -28.54 49.13 32.82
C ALA A 265 -28.63 50.48 33.57
N ASN A 266 -29.55 50.59 34.54
CA ASN A 266 -29.90 51.86 35.21
C ASN A 266 -29.53 51.93 36.70
N ASN A 267 -28.52 51.19 37.17
CA ASN A 267 -27.94 51.33 38.52
C ASN A 267 -26.44 51.06 38.52
#